data_AF-D3S3Z9-F1
#
_entry.id   AF-D3S3Z9-F1
#
_cell.length_a   1.000
_cell.length_b   1.000
_cell.length_c   1.000
_cell.angle_alpha   90.00
_cell.angle_beta   90.00
_cell.angle_gamma   90.00
#
_symmetry.space_group_name_H-M   'P 1'
#
loop_
_entity.id
_entity.type
_entity.pdbx_description
1 polymer ?
#
loop_
_entity_poly.entity_id
_entity_poly.type
_entity_poly.pdbx_seq_one_letter_code
_entity_poly.pdbx_strand_id
1 'polypeptide(L)' 'MKDIDEKDTHYVALALKLNCPIWSNDNDLKKQNKVKVYNTKELLEEFLDKRIFEAL' A
#
# COMPACT_ATOMS: atom_id res chain seq x y z
N MET A 1 3.60 -5.52 17.76
CA MET A 1 3.82 -4.68 16.57
C MET A 1 4.36 -3.37 17.09
N LYS A 2 5.69 -3.18 17.12
CA LYS A 2 6.27 -1.94 17.68
C LYS A 2 6.25 -0.79 16.66
N ASP A 3 6.12 -1.12 15.38
CA ASP A 3 6.28 -0.19 14.25
C ASP A 3 4.97 0.01 13.45
N ILE A 4 3.82 -0.39 14.00
CA ILE A 4 2.51 -0.21 13.39
C ILE A 4 1.60 0.41 14.44
N ASP A 5 1.00 1.55 14.10
CA ASP A 5 0.03 2.21 14.97
C ASP A 5 -1.15 1.28 15.28
N GLU A 6 -1.68 1.38 16.49
CA GLU A 6 -2.78 0.51 16.94
C GLU A 6 -3.99 0.58 15.98
N LYS A 7 -4.34 1.79 15.54
CA LYS A 7 -5.41 2.05 14.58
C LYS A 7 -5.16 1.47 13.18
N ASP A 8 -3.94 1.09 12.83
CA ASP A 8 -3.63 0.53 11.50
C ASP A 8 -3.59 -1.00 11.53
N THR A 9 -3.62 -1.58 12.73
CA THR A 9 -3.44 -3.01 12.96
C THR A 9 -4.51 -3.84 12.26
N HIS A 10 -5.76 -3.38 12.20
CA HIS A 10 -6.83 -4.13 11.51
C HIS A 10 -6.66 -4.14 9.99
N TYR A 11 -6.15 -3.08 9.38
CA TYR A 11 -5.85 -3.06 7.95
C TYR A 11 -4.71 -4.02 7.61
N VAL A 12 -3.64 -4.01 8.40
CA VAL A 12 -2.51 -4.94 8.21
C VAL A 12 -2.93 -6.39 8.45
N ALA A 13 -3.74 -6.66 9.48
CA ALA A 13 -4.25 -7.99 9.75
C ALA A 13 -5.13 -8.52 8.61
N LEU A 14 -6.00 -7.67 8.05
CA LEU A 14 -6.85 -8.02 6.92
C LEU A 14 -6.01 -8.30 5.66
N ALA A 15 -5.03 -7.45 5.37
CA ALA A 15 -4.14 -7.62 4.23
C ALA A 15 -3.33 -8.92 4.31
N LEU A 16 -2.82 -9.26 5.49
CA LEU A 16 -2.16 -10.56 5.74
C LEU A 16 -3.12 -11.74 5.55
N LYS A 17 -4.37 -11.62 6.06
CA LYS A 17 -5.38 -12.67 5.92
C LYS A 17 -5.77 -12.93 4.47
N LEU A 18 -5.86 -11.88 3.67
CA LEU A 18 -6.24 -11.95 2.26
C LEU A 18 -5.03 -12.11 1.31
N ASN A 19 -3.82 -12.04 1.84
CA ASN A 19 -2.57 -12.04 1.07
C ASN A 19 -2.56 -10.96 -0.03
N CYS A 20 -2.96 -9.73 0.31
CA CYS A 20 -3.05 -8.63 -0.63
C CYS A 20 -2.23 -7.42 -0.15
N PRO A 21 -1.76 -6.55 -1.07
CA PRO A 21 -1.12 -5.30 -0.70
C PRO A 21 -2.14 -4.31 -0.12
N ILE A 22 -1.64 -3.30 0.58
CA ILE A 22 -2.42 -2.13 1.02
C ILE A 22 -2.13 -0.96 0.07
N TRP A 23 -3.13 -0.14 -0.22
CA TRP A 23 -2.94 1.17 -0.85
C TRP A 23 -3.14 2.27 0.19
N SER A 24 -2.10 3.06 0.45
CA SER A 24 -2.14 4.22 1.34
C SER A 24 -1.03 5.21 1.00
N ASN A 25 -1.31 6.52 1.12
CA ASN A 25 -0.30 7.57 1.04
C ASN A 25 0.35 7.89 2.41
N ASP A 26 -0.01 7.14 3.45
CA ASP A 26 0.61 7.24 4.77
C ASP A 26 2.02 6.62 4.75
N ASN A 27 3.03 7.46 5.00
CA ASN A 27 4.43 7.04 4.99
C ASN A 27 4.80 6.25 6.26
N ASP A 28 4.09 6.42 7.37
CA ASP A 28 4.37 5.67 8.59
C ASP A 28 3.94 4.21 8.42
N LEU A 29 2.79 3.98 7.77
CA LEU A 29 2.33 2.63 7.41
C LEU A 29 3.26 1.92 6.41
N LYS A 30 4.09 2.66 5.67
CA LYS A 30 5.14 2.09 4.81
C LYS A 30 6.38 1.63 5.56
N LYS A 31 6.60 2.04 6.81
CA LYS A 31 7.79 1.67 7.60
C LYS A 31 7.78 0.21 8.03
N GLN A 32 6.59 -0.37 8.23
CA GLN A 32 6.47 -1.81 8.48
C GLN A 32 6.79 -2.62 7.22
N ASN A 33 7.31 -3.84 7.40
CA ASN A 33 7.79 -4.72 6.33
C ASN A 33 6.98 -6.02 6.19
N LYS A 34 5.78 -6.09 6.78
CA LYS A 34 4.92 -7.28 6.80
C LYS A 34 4.03 -7.40 5.58
N VAL A 35 3.50 -6.27 5.10
CA VAL A 35 2.64 -6.19 3.91
C VAL A 35 3.16 -5.12 2.98
N LYS A 36 3.12 -5.39 1.67
CA LYS A 36 3.46 -4.40 0.64
C LYS A 36 2.43 -3.27 0.71
N VAL A 37 2.92 -2.03 0.77
CA VAL A 37 2.08 -0.83 0.76
C VAL A 37 2.46 0.00 -0.46
N TYR A 38 1.49 0.25 -1.32
CA TYR A 38 1.62 1.17 -2.45
C TYR A 38 1.13 2.55 -2.05
N ASN A 39 1.85 3.60 -2.46
CA ASN A 39 1.24 4.93 -2.57
C ASN A 39 0.53 5.04 -3.92
N THR A 40 -0.18 6.15 -4.12
CA THR A 40 -0.94 6.38 -5.35
C THR A 40 -0.04 6.31 -6.57
N LYS A 41 1.10 7.00 -6.55
CA LYS A 41 2.06 7.02 -7.67
C LYS A 41 2.53 5.61 -8.05
N GLU A 42 2.97 4.81 -7.07
CA GLU A 42 3.44 3.45 -7.31
C GLU A 42 2.31 2.54 -7.81
N LEU A 43 1.08 2.71 -7.31
CA LEU A 43 -0.07 1.94 -7.78
C LEU A 43 -0.39 2.26 -9.25
N LEU A 44 -0.33 3.53 -9.62
CA LEU A 44 -0.49 3.94 -11.01
C LEU A 44 0.65 3.39 -11.89
N GLU A 45 1.90 3.49 -11.43
CA GLU A 45 3.07 3.03 -12.19
C GLU A 45 3.13 1.51 -12.37
N GLU A 46 2.67 0.73 -11.38
CA GLU A 46 2.65 -0.73 -11.48
C GLU A 46 1.44 -1.29 -12.22
N PHE A 47 0.25 -0.70 -12.05
CA PHE A 47 -1.01 -1.33 -12.48
C PHE A 47 -1.74 -0.62 -13.61
N LEU A 48 -1.40 0.63 -13.92
CA LEU A 48 -1.98 1.31 -15.08
C LEU A 48 -1.07 1.20 -16.31
N ASP A 49 -1.73 1.12 -17.45
CA ASP A 49 -1.06 1.13 -18.74
C ASP A 49 -0.35 2.47 -18.95
N LYS A 50 0.96 2.40 -19.21
CA LYS A 50 1.81 3.58 -19.47
C LYS A 50 1.30 4.42 -20.63
N ARG A 51 0.57 3.82 -21.58
CA ARG A 51 -0.04 4.51 -22.73
C ARG A 51 -1.15 5.50 -22.32
N ILE A 52 -1.72 5.38 -21.12
CA ILE A 52 -2.74 6.30 -20.61
C ILE A 52 -2.11 7.62 -20.14
N PHE A 53 -0.87 7.60 -19.65
CA PHE A 53 -0.19 8.80 -19.16
C PHE A 53 0.40 9.68 -20.27
N GLU A 54 0.72 9.11 -21.43
CA GLU A 54 1.14 9.89 -22.61
C GLU A 54 -0.01 10.65 -23.27
N ALA A 55 -1.26 10.34 -22.90
CA ALA A 55 -2.48 10.91 -23.48
C ALA A 55 -3.13 12.02 -22.62
N LEU A 56 -2.52 12.37 -21.46
CA LEU A 56 -2.95 13.44 -20.55
C LEU A 56 -1.93 14.58 -20.52
#